data_AF-A0A948GZ33-F1
#
_entry.id   AF-A0A948GZ33-F1
#
_cell.length_a   1.000
_cell.length_b   1.000
_cell.length_c   1.000
_cell.angle_alpha   90.00
_cell.angle_beta   90.00
_cell.angle_gamma   90.00
#
_symmetry.space_group_name_H-M   'P 1'
#
loop_
_entity.id
_entity.type
_entity.pdbx_description
1 polymer ?
#
loop_
_entity_poly.entity_id
_entity_poly.type
_entity_poly.pdbx_seq_one_letter_code
_entity_poly.pdbx_strand_id
1 'polypeptide(L)'
;MVKELKKELTLLDIFCVATGAMISSGLFILPGLAFAKAGPAVILSYIIAGIFCIPTLLSMAELTTAMPKAGGDYFYIMRGLGPLLGTLAGFSSWFSLSLKGAFALIGMGAYLSVITHLSINVIAFWLCVFFVILNLIG
;
A
#
# COMPACT_ATOMS: atom_id res chain seq x y z
N MET A 1 28.26 -17.69 8.80
CA MET A 1 26.96 -17.62 9.51
C MET A 1 26.52 -16.16 9.46
N VAL A 2 25.85 -15.74 8.38
CA VAL A 2 25.48 -14.31 8.21
C VAL A 2 24.32 -14.03 9.16
N LYS A 3 24.66 -13.41 10.29
CA LYS A 3 23.71 -13.01 11.31
C LYS A 3 23.48 -11.51 11.12
N GLU A 4 22.61 -11.13 10.20
CA GLU A 4 22.21 -9.72 10.06
C GLU A 4 20.72 -9.57 9.81
N LEU A 5 20.03 -9.13 10.86
CA LEU A 5 19.09 -8.01 10.82
C LEU A 5 18.80 -7.60 12.28
N LYS A 6 19.52 -6.59 12.76
CA LYS A 6 19.01 -5.71 13.83
C LYS A 6 18.84 -4.31 13.27
N LYS A 7 17.86 -4.15 12.38
CA LYS A 7 17.21 -2.87 12.14
C LYS A 7 15.87 -2.94 12.86
N GLU A 8 15.93 -2.79 14.18
CA GLU A 8 14.73 -2.72 15.01
C GLU A 8 14.12 -1.34 14.77
N LEU A 9 13.05 -1.29 13.97
CA LEU A 9 12.24 -0.09 13.84
C LEU A 9 11.56 0.16 15.18
N THR A 10 11.73 1.36 15.72
CA THR A 10 11.00 1.77 16.93
C THR A 10 9.52 1.98 16.59
N LEU A 11 8.66 2.06 17.61
CA LEU A 11 7.23 2.32 17.42
C LEU A 11 7.00 3.58 16.57
N LEU A 12 7.78 4.63 16.81
CA LEU A 12 7.70 5.87 16.04
C LEU A 12 8.13 5.68 14.59
N ASP A 13 9.18 4.90 14.32
CA ASP A 13 9.61 4.62 12.95
C ASP A 13 8.52 3.87 12.17
N ILE A 14 7.90 2.86 12.80
CA ILE A 14 6.80 2.09 12.21
C ILE A 14 5.59 2.98 11.96
N PHE A 15 5.23 3.82 12.93
CA PHE A 15 4.11 4.76 12.81
C PHE A 15 4.35 5.74 11.65
N CYS A 16 5.52 6.37 11.58
CA CYS A 16 5.87 7.30 10.50
C CYS A 16 5.81 6.63 9.12
N VAL A 17 6.38 5.43 8.98
CA VAL A 17 6.35 4.68 7.72
C VAL A 17 4.93 4.26 7.35
N ALA A 18 4.16 3.72 8.30
CA ALA A 18 2.80 3.25 8.05
C ALA A 18 1.85 4.41 7.69
N THR A 19 1.87 5.49 8.47
CA THR A 19 1.06 6.69 8.22
C THR A 19 1.48 7.38 6.92
N GLY A 20 2.78 7.48 6.64
CA GLY A 20 3.29 8.01 5.37
C GLY A 20 2.83 7.20 4.16
N ALA A 21 2.90 5.86 4.25
CA ALA A 21 2.40 4.98 3.21
C ALA A 21 0.87 5.09 3.02
N MET A 22 0.11 5.33 4.09
CA MET A 22 -1.35 5.52 4.02
C MET A 22 -1.77 6.88 3.43
N ILE A 23 -1.10 7.98 3.78
CA ILE A 23 -1.41 9.35 3.32
C ILE A 23 -0.94 9.61 1.88
N SER A 24 -0.31 8.63 1.23
CA SER A 24 0.25 8.70 -0.14
C SER A 24 -0.77 9.14 -1.21
N SER A 25 -0.38 9.07 -2.49
CA SER A 25 -1.15 9.55 -3.66
C SER A 25 -2.64 9.16 -3.68
N GLY A 26 -3.01 8.06 -3.04
CA GLY A 26 -4.40 7.64 -2.82
C GLY A 26 -5.28 8.73 -2.21
N LEU A 27 -4.82 9.41 -1.15
CA LEU A 27 -5.60 10.45 -0.49
C LEU A 27 -5.73 11.70 -1.35
N PHE A 28 -4.75 12.01 -2.18
CA PHE A 28 -4.77 13.25 -2.96
C PHE A 28 -5.62 13.16 -4.23
N ILE A 29 -5.81 11.94 -4.77
CA ILE A 29 -6.49 11.73 -6.06
C ILE A 29 -7.87 11.11 -5.88
N LEU A 30 -8.00 10.08 -5.04
CA LEU A 30 -9.25 9.32 -4.91
C LEU A 30 -10.42 10.15 -4.38
N PRO A 31 -10.27 11.07 -3.41
CA PRO A 31 -11.38 11.90 -2.98
C PRO A 31 -11.92 12.79 -4.10
N GLY A 32 -11.06 13.30 -4.99
CA GLY A 32 -11.51 14.08 -6.15
C GLY A 32 -12.36 13.24 -7.11
N LEU A 33 -11.91 12.02 -7.41
CA LEU A 33 -12.66 11.07 -8.24
C LEU A 33 -13.95 10.58 -7.56
N ALA A 34 -13.92 10.40 -6.23
CA ALA A 34 -15.08 9.99 -5.45
C ALA A 34 -16.11 11.12 -5.33
N PHE A 35 -15.66 12.36 -5.13
CA PHE A 35 -16.52 13.53 -5.11
C PHE A 35 -17.20 13.76 -6.46
N ALA A 36 -16.51 13.53 -7.58
CA ALA A 36 -17.11 13.61 -8.91
C ALA A 36 -18.30 12.64 -9.10
N LYS A 37 -18.35 11.54 -8.34
CA LYS A 37 -19.43 10.54 -8.39
C LYS A 37 -20.48 10.71 -7.29
N ALA A 38 -20.06 10.97 -6.06
CA ALA A 38 -20.90 11.00 -4.87
C ALA A 38 -21.27 12.43 -4.42
N GLY A 39 -20.60 13.46 -4.96
CA GLY A 39 -20.75 14.84 -4.53
C GLY A 39 -20.40 15.04 -3.05
N PRO A 40 -21.09 15.93 -2.33
CA PRO A 40 -20.85 16.17 -0.90
C PRO A 40 -20.99 14.92 -0.01
N ALA A 41 -21.71 13.89 -0.47
CA ALA A 41 -21.88 12.64 0.25
C ALA A 41 -20.61 11.77 0.31
N VAL A 42 -19.51 12.19 -0.34
CA VAL A 42 -18.21 11.51 -0.27
C VAL A 42 -17.73 11.30 1.16
N ILE A 43 -18.01 12.25 2.07
CA ILE A 43 -17.66 12.14 3.50
C ILE A 43 -18.34 10.92 4.12
N LEU A 44 -19.62 10.72 3.82
CA LEU A 44 -20.38 9.58 4.31
C LEU A 44 -19.84 8.26 3.73
N SER A 45 -19.46 8.26 2.44
CA SER A 45 -18.82 7.09 1.82
C SER A 45 -17.51 6.70 2.52
N TYR A 46 -16.67 7.67 2.89
CA TYR A 46 -15.44 7.41 3.64
C TYR A 46 -15.71 6.90 5.07
N ILE A 47 -16.72 7.44 5.75
CA ILE A 47 -17.12 6.96 7.09
C ILE A 47 -17.56 5.48 7.01
N ILE A 48 -18.42 5.15 6.04
CA ILE A 48 -18.90 3.78 5.84
C ILE A 48 -17.73 2.85 5.52
N ALA A 49 -16.84 3.25 4.60
CA ALA A 49 -15.64 2.47 4.28
C ALA A 49 -14.73 2.27 5.50
N GLY A 50 -14.60 3.29 6.36
CA GLY A 50 -13.86 3.22 7.61
C GLY A 50 -14.45 2.18 8.58
N ILE A 51 -15.79 2.14 8.71
CA ILE A 51 -16.47 1.15 9.56
C ILE A 51 -16.19 -0.28 9.07
N PHE A 52 -16.24 -0.51 7.76
CA PHE A 52 -15.92 -1.82 7.18
C PHE A 52 -14.45 -2.23 7.36
N CYS A 53 -13.54 -1.27 7.56
CA CYS A 53 -12.13 -1.55 7.80
C CYS A 53 -11.86 -2.03 9.24
N ILE A 54 -12.68 -1.63 10.22
CA ILE A 54 -12.44 -1.92 11.65
C ILE A 54 -12.29 -3.43 11.94
N PRO A 55 -13.20 -4.32 11.48
CA PRO A 55 -13.07 -5.75 11.77
C PRO A 55 -11.77 -6.33 11.20
N THR A 56 -11.40 -5.95 9.98
CA THR A 56 -10.16 -6.40 9.33
C THR A 56 -8.92 -5.92 10.10
N LEU A 57 -8.93 -4.67 10.58
CA LEU A 57 -7.85 -4.11 11.39
C LEU A 57 -7.68 -4.86 12.72
N LEU A 58 -8.79 -5.13 13.42
CA LEU A 58 -8.77 -5.84 14.70
C LEU A 58 -8.26 -7.29 14.53
N SER A 59 -8.76 -8.01 13.53
CA SER A 59 -8.28 -9.37 13.24
C SER A 59 -6.79 -9.39 12.91
N MET A 60 -6.28 -8.41 12.15
CA MET A 60 -4.85 -8.32 11.85
C MET A 60 -4.00 -7.96 13.06
N ALA A 61 -4.52 -7.14 13.99
CA ALA A 61 -3.83 -6.82 15.23
C ALA A 61 -3.69 -8.06 16.15
N GLU A 62 -4.74 -8.87 16.27
CA GLU A 62 -4.69 -10.13 17.03
C GLU A 62 -3.72 -11.14 16.40
N LEU A 63 -3.76 -11.32 15.08
CA LEU A 63 -2.87 -12.26 14.39
C LEU A 63 -1.40 -11.83 14.48
N THR A 64 -1.12 -10.54 14.35
CA THR A 64 0.26 -10.01 14.41
C THR A 64 0.86 -10.12 15.82
N THR A 65 0.04 -9.95 16.86
CA THR A 65 0.49 -10.15 18.25
C THR A 65 0.62 -11.63 18.62
N ALA A 66 -0.26 -12.50 18.11
CA ALA A 66 -0.20 -13.94 18.35
C ALA A 66 0.93 -14.65 17.58
N MET A 67 1.29 -14.15 16.39
CA MET A 67 2.29 -14.78 15.51
C MET A 67 3.34 -13.75 15.03
N PRO A 68 4.26 -13.28 15.90
CA PRO A 68 5.24 -12.24 15.57
C PRO A 68 6.42 -12.82 14.77
N LYS A 69 6.15 -13.32 13.57
CA LYS A 69 7.16 -13.83 12.63
C LYS A 69 7.12 -13.02 11.33
N ALA A 70 8.29 -12.87 10.73
CA ALA A 70 8.40 -12.27 9.40
C ALA A 70 7.65 -13.14 8.37
N GLY A 71 6.83 -12.51 7.54
CA GLY A 71 6.04 -13.19 6.51
C GLY A 71 4.65 -12.61 6.27
N GLY A 72 4.18 -11.69 7.13
CA GLY A 72 2.95 -10.93 6.90
C GLY A 72 1.69 -11.79 6.80
N ASP A 73 0.74 -11.34 6.00
CA ASP A 73 -0.54 -12.00 5.72
C ASP A 73 -0.39 -13.41 5.13
N TYR A 74 0.59 -13.61 4.24
CA TYR A 74 0.97 -14.93 3.70
C TYR A 74 1.21 -15.95 4.81
N PHE A 75 2.01 -15.58 5.82
CA PHE A 75 2.37 -16.49 6.90
C PHE A 75 1.15 -16.86 7.76
N TYR A 76 0.28 -15.89 8.06
CA TYR A 76 -0.93 -16.13 8.85
C TYR A 76 -1.88 -17.09 8.13
N ILE A 77 -2.09 -16.88 6.83
CA ILE A 77 -2.98 -17.71 6.01
C ILE A 77 -2.40 -19.11 5.80
N MET A 78 -1.09 -19.20 5.52
CA MET A 78 -0.41 -20.49 5.39
C MET A 78 -0.53 -21.32 6.68
N ARG A 79 -0.42 -20.68 7.85
CA ARG A 79 -0.49 -21.35 9.14
C ARG A 79 -1.91 -21.80 9.50
N GLY A 80 -2.93 -20.99 9.18
CA GLY A 80 -4.33 -21.26 9.52
C GLY A 80 -5.07 -22.15 8.51
N LEU A 81 -4.79 -21.98 7.22
CA LEU A 81 -5.57 -22.56 6.12
C LEU A 81 -4.74 -23.51 5.22
N GLY A 82 -3.46 -23.67 5.52
CA GLY A 82 -2.56 -24.60 4.84
C GLY A 82 -1.81 -24.00 3.63
N PRO A 83 -0.90 -24.79 3.03
CA PRO A 83 0.08 -24.28 2.06
C PRO A 83 -0.52 -23.73 0.77
N LEU A 84 -1.59 -24.34 0.25
CA LEU A 84 -2.19 -23.94 -1.03
C LEU A 84 -2.84 -22.54 -0.93
N LEU A 85 -3.65 -22.32 0.10
CA LEU A 85 -4.29 -21.03 0.35
C LEU A 85 -3.26 -19.97 0.78
N GLY A 86 -2.22 -20.36 1.51
CA GLY A 86 -1.07 -19.49 1.79
C GLY A 86 -0.43 -18.96 0.51
N THR A 87 -0.05 -19.83 -0.42
CA THR A 87 0.57 -19.41 -1.69
C THR A 87 -0.33 -18.49 -2.51
N LEU A 88 -1.64 -18.77 -2.59
CA LEU A 88 -2.59 -17.88 -3.27
C LEU A 88 -2.67 -16.50 -2.61
N ALA A 89 -2.66 -16.44 -1.28
CA ALA A 89 -2.60 -15.18 -0.56
C ALA A 89 -1.31 -14.41 -0.88
N GLY A 90 -0.15 -15.08 -0.89
CA GLY A 90 1.12 -14.45 -1.25
C GLY A 90 1.11 -13.82 -2.65
N PHE A 91 0.57 -14.52 -3.65
CA PHE A 91 0.39 -13.96 -4.99
C PHE A 91 -0.58 -12.77 -5.02
N SER A 92 -1.69 -12.86 -4.29
CA SER A 92 -2.65 -11.76 -4.16
C SER A 92 -2.00 -10.51 -3.55
N SER A 93 -1.22 -10.67 -2.49
CA SER A 93 -0.52 -9.57 -1.81
C SER A 93 0.55 -8.94 -2.71
N TRP A 94 1.28 -9.76 -3.46
CA TRP A 94 2.24 -9.28 -4.46
C TRP A 94 1.56 -8.48 -5.58
N PHE A 95 0.44 -8.98 -6.11
CA PHE A 95 -0.32 -8.29 -7.14
C PHE A 95 -0.92 -6.98 -6.63
N SER A 96 -1.49 -6.99 -5.42
CA SER A 96 -2.01 -5.81 -4.72
C SER A 96 -0.92 -4.75 -4.55
N LEU A 97 0.29 -5.14 -4.12
CA LEU A 97 1.41 -4.21 -3.99
C LEU A 97 1.85 -3.63 -5.34
N SER A 98 1.90 -4.46 -6.38
CA SER A 98 2.25 -4.04 -7.74
C SER A 98 1.25 -3.02 -8.28
N LEU A 99 -0.06 -3.25 -8.10
CA LEU A 99 -1.11 -2.32 -8.48
C LEU A 99 -1.05 -1.01 -7.69
N LYS A 100 -0.76 -1.07 -6.37
CA LYS A 100 -0.53 0.13 -5.55
C LYS A 100 0.64 0.96 -6.08
N GLY A 101 1.74 0.30 -6.46
CA GLY A 101 2.89 0.96 -7.08
C GLY A 101 2.54 1.64 -8.40
N ALA A 102 1.83 0.94 -9.29
CA ALA A 102 1.34 1.51 -10.55
C ALA A 102 0.42 2.72 -10.32
N PHE A 103 -0.50 2.62 -9.36
CA PHE A 103 -1.38 3.73 -8.98
C PHE A 103 -0.60 4.93 -8.45
N ALA A 104 0.45 4.71 -7.65
CA ALA A 104 1.32 5.79 -7.18
C ALA A 104 2.04 6.53 -8.31
N LEU A 105 2.54 5.79 -9.30
CA LEU A 105 3.20 6.36 -10.50
C LEU A 105 2.23 7.19 -11.35
N ILE A 106 1.03 6.66 -11.62
CA ILE A 106 -0.02 7.41 -12.34
C ILE A 106 -0.40 8.65 -11.55
N GLY A 107 -0.50 8.53 -10.23
CA GLY A 107 -0.87 9.64 -9.38
C GLY A 107 0.15 10.77 -9.37
N MET A 108 1.44 10.45 -9.25
CA MET A 108 2.51 11.44 -9.43
C MET A 108 2.48 12.03 -10.85
N GLY A 109 2.25 11.20 -11.87
CA GLY A 109 2.10 11.64 -13.26
C GLY A 109 0.95 12.64 -13.44
N ALA A 110 -0.19 12.44 -12.78
CA ALA A 110 -1.32 13.36 -12.83
C ALA A 110 -0.93 14.76 -12.31
N TYR A 111 -0.23 14.84 -11.17
CA TYR A 111 0.25 16.12 -10.64
C TYR A 111 1.33 16.77 -11.53
N LEU A 112 2.31 16.00 -11.99
CA LEU A 112 3.38 16.53 -12.83
C LEU A 112 2.88 16.95 -14.22
N SER A 113 1.83 16.32 -14.73
CA SER A 113 1.23 16.69 -16.02
C SER A 113 0.64 18.10 -16.01
N VAL A 114 0.14 18.57 -14.85
CA VAL A 114 -0.38 19.93 -14.70
C VAL A 114 0.73 20.98 -14.86
N ILE A 115 1.96 20.63 -14.49
CA ILE A 115 3.11 21.55 -14.54
C ILE A 115 3.83 21.45 -15.88
N THR A 116 4.02 20.24 -16.40
CA THR A 116 4.88 19.97 -17.56
C THR A 116 4.13 19.90 -18.88
N HIS A 117 2.79 19.80 -18.87
CA HIS A 117 1.93 19.56 -20.03
C HIS A 117 2.26 18.28 -20.84
N LEU A 118 3.11 17.40 -20.32
CA LEU A 118 3.38 16.09 -20.92
C LEU A 118 2.27 15.09 -20.59
N SER A 119 2.16 14.06 -21.42
CA SER A 119 1.20 12.98 -21.18
C SER A 119 1.56 12.18 -19.94
N ILE A 120 0.53 11.84 -19.15
CA ILE A 120 0.66 11.11 -17.87
C ILE A 120 1.43 9.79 -18.06
N ASN A 121 1.19 9.08 -19.15
CA ASN A 121 1.84 7.80 -19.45
C ASN A 121 3.36 7.94 -19.61
N VAL A 122 3.82 9.01 -20.26
CA VAL A 122 5.25 9.27 -20.46
C VAL A 122 5.92 9.60 -19.13
N ILE A 123 5.28 10.44 -18.31
CA ILE A 123 5.79 10.80 -16.99
C ILE A 123 5.86 9.56 -16.08
N ALA A 124 4.78 8.77 -16.04
CA ALA A 124 4.72 7.54 -15.24
C ALA A 124 5.78 6.52 -15.66
N PHE A 125 6.06 6.38 -16.96
CA PHE A 125 7.12 5.51 -17.47
C PHE A 125 8.50 5.96 -16.97
N TRP A 126 8.83 7.24 -17.09
CA TRP A 126 10.12 7.77 -16.62
C TRP A 126 10.28 7.68 -15.10
N LEU A 127 9.21 7.97 -14.34
CA LEU A 127 9.20 7.78 -12.89
C LEU A 127 9.40 6.31 -12.51
N CYS A 128 8.76 5.38 -13.23
CA CYS A 128 8.95 3.95 -13.02
C CYS A 128 10.41 3.55 -13.20
N VAL A 129 11.01 3.94 -14.33
CA VAL A 129 12.43 3.66 -14.62
C VAL A 129 13.33 4.25 -13.55
N PHE A 130 13.08 5.50 -13.14
CA PHE A 130 13.83 6.16 -12.08
C PHE A 130 13.75 5.39 -10.74
N PHE A 131 12.56 5.04 -10.28
CA PHE A 131 12.39 4.30 -9.03
C PHE A 131 12.95 2.88 -9.08
N VAL A 132 12.89 2.21 -10.24
CA VAL A 132 13.54 0.91 -10.43
C VAL A 132 15.06 1.05 -10.32
N ILE A 133 15.66 2.04 -10.98
CA ILE A 133 17.11 2.29 -10.89
C ILE A 133 17.51 2.60 -9.45
N LEU A 134 16.76 3.48 -8.76
CA LEU A 134 17.00 3.82 -7.36
C LEU A 134 16.93 2.56 -6.49
N ASN A 135 15.90 1.73 -6.66
CA ASN A 135 15.73 0.50 -5.89
C ASN A 135 16.86 -0.52 -6.13
N LEU A 136 17.44 -0.56 -7.32
CA LEU A 136 18.57 -1.42 -7.66
C LEU A 136 19.91 -0.91 -7.08
N ILE A 137 20.09 0.40 -6.94
CA ILE A 137 21.34 1.02 -6.46
C ILE A 137 21.37 1.09 -4.93
N GLY A 138 20.22 1.29 -4.28
CA GLY A 138 20.09 1.44 -2.81
C GLY A 138 19.97 2.89 -2.38
#